data_AF-A0A0Q5SI97-F1
#
_entry.id   AF-A0A0Q5SI97-F1
#
_cell.length_a   1.000
_cell.length_b   1.000
_cell.length_c   1.000
_cell.angle_alpha   90.00
_cell.angle_beta   90.00
_cell.angle_gamma   90.00
#
_symmetry.space_group_name_H-M   'P 1'
#
loop_
_entity.id
_entity.type
_entity.pdbx_description
1 polymer ?
#
loop_
_entity_poly.entity_id
_entity_poly.type
_entity_poly.pdbx_seq_one_letter_code
_entity_poly.pdbx_strand_id
1 'polypeptide(L)'
;MAANDPDPVDPVDPRDEAFPVAARGEPTPSGPGPHLPAEMPRSLTILRDEDAPPVRAAPWREVRVTFLVPVTSTDAATGVRHLLDEPELHFSPGLRRGTLALMPRRSALLRVVLEWEWSVEAASFAVNSFEREPFTTDELAALEAWLRATARRLQLFEGALARAVARVDHDVVRGIDASSPESSLAGAATTARATGPGAGGAGSPDLATAGPAATTVRTATLGTRLASPSPSAAHPVVDVTLPDASDPGWEVFVDATSGQTLGYRRTLDVDGSAYAFSYLVADDVDDVTPDDLVDWHDQHIQRQLLVEDARQAYVHVLAGLEPPVSVQYTV
;
A
#
# COMPACT_ATOMS: atom_id res chain seq x y z
N MET A 1 56.17 52.99 -29.05
CA MET A 1 55.18 52.16 -28.33
C MET A 1 55.88 50.86 -27.98
N ALA A 2 56.27 50.71 -26.72
CA ALA A 2 57.07 49.58 -26.24
C ALA A 2 56.21 48.32 -26.14
N ALA A 3 56.78 47.20 -26.59
CA ALA A 3 56.25 45.86 -26.46
C ALA A 3 56.48 45.37 -25.03
N ASN A 4 55.42 44.92 -24.36
CA ASN A 4 55.53 44.18 -23.11
C ASN A 4 55.46 42.69 -23.44
N ASP A 5 56.61 42.06 -23.25
CA ASP A 5 56.83 40.62 -23.19
C ASP A 5 56.58 40.19 -21.73
N PRO A 6 55.60 39.34 -21.42
CA PRO A 6 55.49 38.75 -20.09
C PRO A 6 56.29 37.44 -20.00
N ASP A 7 57.14 37.41 -18.98
CA ASP A 7 57.99 36.29 -18.53
C ASP A 7 57.29 34.92 -18.44
N PRO A 8 58.05 33.82 -18.54
CA PRO A 8 57.53 32.46 -18.47
C PRO A 8 57.06 32.09 -17.06
N VAL A 9 55.87 31.48 -16.98
CA VAL A 9 55.32 30.89 -15.75
C VAL A 9 56.06 29.59 -15.46
N ASP A 10 56.76 29.53 -14.31
CA ASP A 10 57.39 28.33 -13.79
C ASP A 10 56.35 27.21 -13.50
N PRO A 11 56.69 25.94 -13.75
CA PRO A 11 55.80 24.82 -13.47
C PRO A 11 55.66 24.58 -11.96
N VAL A 12 54.40 24.49 -11.51
CA VAL A 12 54.04 24.15 -10.12
C VAL A 12 54.53 22.73 -9.79
N ASP A 13 55.42 22.61 -8.82
CA ASP A 13 55.88 21.36 -8.20
C ASP A 13 54.74 20.74 -7.37
N PRO A 14 54.34 19.47 -7.58
CA PRO A 14 53.22 18.83 -6.88
C PRO A 14 53.64 18.29 -5.50
N ARG A 15 54.35 19.10 -4.71
CA ARG A 15 54.84 18.74 -3.37
C ARG A 15 54.81 19.95 -2.45
N ASP A 16 53.64 20.19 -1.85
CA ASP A 16 53.48 20.67 -0.46
C ASP A 16 52.05 21.16 -0.23
N GLU A 17 51.11 20.22 -0.04
CA GLU A 17 49.97 20.45 0.84
C GLU A 17 49.84 19.25 1.78
N ALA A 18 50.44 19.42 2.95
CA ALA A 18 50.39 18.49 4.07
C ALA A 18 48.97 18.46 4.66
N PHE A 19 48.19 17.46 4.28
CA PHE A 19 47.02 17.05 5.06
C PHE A 19 47.49 16.24 6.28
N PRO A 20 47.07 16.58 7.51
CA PRO A 20 47.49 15.84 8.69
C PRO A 20 46.91 14.42 8.66
N VAL A 21 47.81 13.44 8.63
CA VAL A 21 47.53 12.03 8.90
C VAL A 21 47.09 11.90 10.36
N ALA A 22 45.78 11.87 10.59
CA ALA A 22 45.23 11.38 11.85
C ALA A 22 45.47 9.86 11.91
N ALA A 23 46.21 9.45 12.93
CA ALA A 23 46.56 8.07 13.21
C ALA A 23 45.33 7.15 13.22
N ARG A 24 45.53 5.90 12.78
CA ARG A 24 44.60 4.79 12.97
C ARG A 24 44.32 4.64 14.48
N GLY A 25 43.21 5.23 14.92
CA GLY A 25 42.60 4.94 16.21
C GLY A 25 41.88 3.60 16.13
N GLU A 26 42.19 2.74 17.08
CA GLU A 26 41.44 1.52 17.37
C GLU A 26 39.93 1.82 17.48
N PRO A 27 39.04 0.90 17.11
CA PRO A 27 37.61 1.10 17.28
C PRO A 27 37.31 1.26 18.77
N THR A 28 37.01 2.47 19.19
CA THR A 28 36.43 2.76 20.49
C THR A 28 35.15 1.94 20.63
N PRO A 29 34.94 1.20 21.72
CA PRO A 29 33.69 0.49 21.94
C PRO A 29 32.56 1.51 21.97
N SER A 30 31.62 1.32 21.04
CA SER A 30 30.38 2.07 20.94
C SER A 30 29.73 2.21 22.32
N GLY A 31 29.28 3.42 22.65
CA GLY A 31 28.49 3.69 23.84
C GLY A 31 27.25 2.79 23.92
N PRO A 32 26.58 2.74 25.08
CA PRO A 32 25.52 1.79 25.34
C PRO A 32 24.42 1.98 24.31
N GLY A 33 24.22 0.96 23.45
CA GLY A 33 23.02 0.88 22.62
C GLY A 33 21.78 0.88 23.50
N PRO A 34 20.60 1.21 22.95
CA PRO A 34 19.35 1.15 23.70
C PRO A 34 19.23 -0.22 24.36
N HIS A 35 19.03 -0.21 25.68
CA HIS A 35 18.96 -1.39 26.51
C HIS A 35 17.96 -2.38 25.90
N LEU A 36 18.45 -3.57 25.52
CA LEU A 36 17.58 -4.74 25.46
C LEU A 36 16.76 -4.74 26.76
N PRO A 37 15.42 -4.88 26.72
CA PRO A 37 14.70 -5.34 27.91
C PRO A 37 15.46 -6.57 28.42
N ALA A 38 15.74 -6.59 29.72
CA ALA A 38 16.42 -7.72 30.35
C ALA A 38 15.75 -9.02 29.89
N GLU A 39 16.57 -10.05 29.62
CA GLU A 39 16.17 -11.38 29.13
C GLU A 39 14.71 -11.72 29.46
N MET A 40 13.80 -11.44 28.52
CA MET A 40 12.39 -11.80 28.67
C MET A 40 12.36 -13.34 28.76
N PRO A 41 11.77 -13.92 29.81
CA PRO A 41 11.94 -15.32 30.17
C PRO A 41 11.37 -16.27 29.10
N ARG A 42 10.51 -15.76 28.23
CA ARG A 42 9.90 -16.49 27.11
C ARG A 42 10.26 -15.78 25.80
N SER A 43 11.22 -16.36 25.10
CA SER A 43 11.68 -15.87 23.80
C SER A 43 11.89 -17.02 22.81
N LEU A 44 11.71 -16.70 21.53
CA LEU A 44 12.01 -17.59 20.41
C LEU A 44 12.78 -16.79 19.36
N THR A 45 13.86 -17.36 18.83
CA THR A 45 14.59 -16.78 17.71
C THR A 45 14.54 -17.73 16.54
N ILE A 46 14.07 -17.25 15.39
CA ILE A 46 13.91 -18.00 14.16
C ILE A 46 14.90 -17.44 13.13
N LEU A 47 15.66 -18.31 12.46
CA LEU A 47 16.52 -17.87 11.37
C LEU A 47 15.68 -17.35 10.22
N ARG A 48 16.18 -16.35 9.49
CA ARG A 48 15.43 -15.73 8.39
C ARG A 48 14.96 -16.74 7.34
N ASP A 49 15.79 -17.74 7.04
CA ASP A 49 15.48 -18.76 6.04
C ASP A 49 14.43 -19.78 6.54
N GLU A 50 14.19 -19.83 7.86
CA GLU A 50 13.18 -20.66 8.51
C GLU A 50 11.88 -19.88 8.80
N ASP A 51 11.95 -18.56 8.93
CA ASP A 51 10.81 -17.66 9.03
C ASP A 51 10.26 -17.37 7.63
N ALA A 52 9.60 -18.37 7.03
CA ALA A 52 8.95 -18.26 5.73
C ALA A 52 7.43 -18.01 5.89
N PRO A 53 6.97 -16.76 6.06
CA PRO A 53 5.58 -16.41 5.81
C PRO A 53 5.24 -16.76 4.35
N PRO A 54 4.07 -17.35 4.04
CA PRO A 54 2.97 -17.75 4.91
C PRO A 54 2.79 -19.28 4.90
N VAL A 55 3.85 -20.05 5.19
CA VAL A 55 3.76 -21.52 5.26
C VAL A 55 2.76 -21.97 6.35
N ARG A 56 2.56 -21.15 7.39
CA ARG A 56 1.62 -21.38 8.50
C ARG A 56 0.23 -20.76 8.30
N ALA A 57 -0.06 -20.18 7.12
CA ALA A 57 -1.32 -19.49 6.93
C ALA A 57 -2.53 -20.43 6.82
N ALA A 58 -3.71 -19.93 7.24
CA ALA A 58 -4.94 -20.70 7.29
C ALA A 58 -5.39 -21.16 5.88
N PRO A 59 -6.31 -22.13 5.79
CA PRO A 59 -6.92 -22.48 4.50
C PRO A 59 -7.50 -21.25 3.79
N TRP A 60 -7.50 -21.31 2.45
CA TRP A 60 -8.03 -20.25 1.62
C TRP A 60 -9.49 -19.94 1.95
N ARG A 61 -9.80 -18.64 2.07
CA ARG A 61 -11.13 -18.10 2.35
C ARG A 61 -11.50 -17.04 1.33
N GLU A 62 -12.76 -17.05 0.89
CA GLU A 62 -13.32 -16.03 0.01
C GLU A 62 -14.10 -14.99 0.81
N VAL A 63 -13.77 -13.72 0.63
CA VAL A 63 -14.45 -12.58 1.25
C VAL A 63 -15.22 -11.82 0.17
N ARG A 64 -16.53 -11.68 0.35
CA ARG A 64 -17.37 -10.85 -0.50
C ARG A 64 -17.40 -9.42 0.04
N VAL A 65 -16.88 -8.48 -0.73
CA VAL A 65 -16.81 -7.06 -0.36
C VAL A 65 -17.74 -6.23 -1.23
N THR A 66 -18.51 -5.37 -0.58
CA THR A 66 -19.41 -4.44 -1.25
C THR A 66 -18.92 -2.99 -1.07
N PHE A 67 -18.80 -2.29 -2.19
CA PHE A 67 -18.36 -0.89 -2.28
C PHE A 67 -19.48 0.02 -2.75
N LEU A 68 -19.55 1.22 -2.17
CA LEU A 68 -20.34 2.32 -2.69
C LEU A 68 -19.43 3.21 -3.53
N VAL A 69 -19.76 3.35 -4.81
CA VAL A 69 -19.04 4.21 -5.74
C VAL A 69 -19.99 5.16 -6.46
N PRO A 70 -19.52 6.28 -7.01
CA PRO A 70 -20.37 7.14 -7.84
C PRO A 70 -20.94 6.38 -9.04
N VAL A 71 -22.16 6.69 -9.46
CA VAL A 71 -22.73 6.13 -10.69
C VAL A 71 -21.84 6.37 -11.91
N THR A 72 -21.13 7.51 -11.94
CA THR A 72 -20.18 7.90 -13.00
C THR A 72 -18.97 6.99 -13.10
N SER A 73 -18.67 6.18 -12.07
CA SER A 73 -17.63 5.16 -12.15
C SER A 73 -18.03 4.00 -13.05
N THR A 74 -19.32 3.69 -13.21
CA THR A 74 -19.79 2.52 -13.97
C THR A 74 -19.28 2.47 -15.40
N ASP A 75 -19.35 3.60 -16.09
CA ASP A 75 -19.02 3.72 -17.50
C ASP A 75 -17.72 4.49 -17.72
N ALA A 76 -16.94 4.70 -16.65
CA ALA A 76 -15.76 5.55 -16.68
C ALA A 76 -14.70 5.05 -17.67
N ALA A 77 -14.55 3.73 -17.83
CA ALA A 77 -13.57 3.13 -18.74
C ALA A 77 -14.14 2.85 -20.15
N THR A 78 -15.41 3.15 -20.44
CA THR A 78 -16.07 2.75 -21.70
C THR A 78 -15.30 3.18 -22.95
N GLY A 79 -14.74 4.40 -22.93
CA GLY A 79 -13.97 4.94 -24.06
C GLY A 79 -12.61 4.27 -24.31
N VAL A 80 -12.06 3.57 -23.31
CA VAL A 80 -10.73 2.93 -23.40
C VAL A 80 -10.78 1.42 -23.24
N ARG A 81 -11.95 0.83 -22.94
CA ARG A 81 -12.08 -0.60 -22.60
C ARG A 81 -11.56 -1.53 -23.70
N HIS A 82 -11.66 -1.12 -24.96
CA HIS A 82 -11.14 -1.87 -26.11
C HIS A 82 -9.59 -1.93 -26.17
N LEU A 83 -8.90 -1.09 -25.40
CA LEU A 83 -7.44 -1.05 -25.29
C LEU A 83 -6.91 -1.92 -24.15
N LEU A 84 -7.80 -2.40 -23.28
CA LEU A 84 -7.49 -3.09 -22.04
C LEU A 84 -7.84 -4.57 -22.14
N ASP A 85 -6.92 -5.43 -21.71
CA ASP A 85 -7.09 -6.87 -21.65
C ASP A 85 -6.62 -7.36 -20.27
N GLU A 86 -7.57 -7.64 -19.38
CA GLU A 86 -7.31 -7.94 -17.96
C GLU A 86 -6.36 -6.90 -17.31
N PRO A 87 -6.72 -5.59 -17.33
CA PRO A 87 -5.82 -4.54 -16.90
C PRO A 87 -5.56 -4.56 -15.39
N GLU A 88 -4.37 -4.15 -14.99
CA GLU A 88 -4.01 -3.86 -13.59
C GLU A 88 -3.76 -2.36 -13.43
N LEU A 89 -4.48 -1.72 -12.51
CA LEU A 89 -4.36 -0.30 -12.19
C LEU A 89 -3.93 -0.10 -10.74
N HIS A 90 -2.71 0.37 -10.53
CA HIS A 90 -2.18 0.69 -9.21
C HIS A 90 -2.25 2.19 -8.94
N PHE A 91 -2.74 2.52 -7.75
CA PHE A 91 -2.78 3.88 -7.24
C PHE A 91 -1.89 4.02 -6.01
N SER A 92 -0.94 4.95 -6.09
CA SER A 92 -0.17 5.40 -4.93
C SER A 92 -0.56 6.85 -4.62
N PRO A 93 -1.25 7.10 -3.49
CA PRO A 93 -1.52 8.47 -3.06
C PRO A 93 -0.23 9.10 -2.54
N GLY A 94 -0.13 10.42 -2.65
CA GLY A 94 0.89 11.13 -1.88
C GLY A 94 0.59 12.61 -1.73
N LEU A 95 0.99 13.13 -0.57
CA LEU A 95 0.75 14.52 -0.16
C LEU A 95 1.37 15.54 -1.12
N ARG A 96 2.45 15.13 -1.80
CA ARG A 96 3.16 15.92 -2.81
C ARG A 96 3.37 15.18 -4.11
N ARG A 97 3.17 13.86 -4.19
CA ARG A 97 3.36 13.10 -5.43
C ARG A 97 2.36 11.96 -5.48
N GLY A 98 1.55 11.90 -6.53
CA GLY A 98 0.66 10.77 -6.77
C GLY A 98 1.00 10.09 -8.09
N THR A 99 0.73 8.79 -8.13
CA THR A 99 1.00 7.96 -9.31
C THR A 99 -0.18 7.05 -9.59
N LEU A 100 -0.57 7.00 -10.87
CA LEU A 100 -1.34 5.89 -11.43
C LEU A 100 -0.45 5.11 -12.39
N ALA A 101 -0.31 3.82 -12.14
CA ALA A 101 0.37 2.90 -13.03
C ALA A 101 -0.65 1.89 -13.57
N LEU A 102 -0.84 1.92 -14.89
CA LEU A 102 -1.68 0.99 -15.63
C LEU A 102 -0.81 0.00 -16.37
N MET A 103 -1.05 -1.28 -16.14
CA MET A 103 -0.64 -2.37 -17.01
C MET A 103 -1.87 -2.76 -17.84
N PRO A 104 -1.97 -2.30 -19.10
CA PRO A 104 -3.21 -2.43 -19.86
C PRO A 104 -3.45 -3.87 -20.35
N ARG A 105 -2.41 -4.71 -20.40
CA ARG A 105 -2.47 -6.12 -20.83
C ARG A 105 -1.53 -6.97 -19.98
N ARG A 106 -2.00 -8.09 -19.42
CA ARG A 106 -1.21 -8.96 -18.51
C ARG A 106 0.12 -9.46 -19.08
N SER A 107 0.20 -9.68 -20.39
CA SER A 107 1.36 -10.30 -21.05
C SER A 107 2.29 -9.32 -21.75
N ALA A 108 1.90 -8.05 -21.84
CA ALA A 108 2.71 -7.03 -22.48
C ALA A 108 3.65 -6.40 -21.46
N LEU A 109 4.94 -6.31 -21.79
CA LEU A 109 5.90 -5.45 -21.10
C LEU A 109 5.59 -3.97 -21.42
N LEU A 110 4.37 -3.56 -21.09
CA LEU A 110 3.73 -2.30 -21.42
C LEU A 110 3.17 -1.70 -20.14
N ARG A 111 3.64 -0.50 -19.80
CA ARG A 111 3.21 0.23 -18.62
C ARG A 111 2.91 1.67 -18.99
N VAL A 112 1.68 2.09 -18.74
CA VAL A 112 1.23 3.48 -18.88
C VAL A 112 1.25 4.11 -17.49
N VAL A 113 1.89 5.26 -17.35
CA VAL A 113 2.06 5.93 -16.05
C VAL A 113 1.58 7.37 -16.16
N LEU A 114 0.78 7.77 -15.18
CA LEU A 114 0.43 9.17 -14.92
C LEU A 114 1.02 9.55 -13.56
N GLU A 115 1.94 10.50 -13.53
CA GLU A 115 2.59 10.98 -12.31
C GLU A 115 2.36 12.48 -12.14
N TRP A 116 2.05 12.92 -10.93
CA TRP A 116 1.86 14.34 -10.64
C TRP A 116 2.45 14.72 -9.31
N GLU A 117 2.90 15.97 -9.17
CA GLU A 117 3.37 16.52 -7.89
C GLU A 117 2.25 17.34 -7.21
N TRP A 118 1.82 18.42 -7.85
CA TRP A 118 0.88 19.38 -7.24
C TRP A 118 -0.55 19.27 -7.75
N SER A 119 -0.74 18.85 -9.00
CA SER A 119 -2.06 18.72 -9.62
C SER A 119 -2.06 17.67 -10.70
N VAL A 120 -3.18 16.96 -10.84
CA VAL A 120 -3.43 16.02 -11.93
C VAL A 120 -3.33 16.71 -13.30
N GLU A 121 -3.52 18.03 -13.35
CA GLU A 121 -3.55 18.80 -14.61
C GLU A 121 -2.15 19.03 -15.15
N ALA A 122 -1.17 19.17 -14.26
CA ALA A 122 0.25 19.23 -14.59
C ALA A 122 0.93 17.85 -14.59
N ALA A 123 0.15 16.75 -14.58
CA ALA A 123 0.71 15.41 -14.56
C ALA A 123 1.55 15.11 -15.82
N SER A 124 2.62 14.36 -15.62
CA SER A 124 3.42 13.73 -16.67
C SER A 124 2.75 12.42 -17.06
N PHE A 125 2.51 12.24 -18.36
CA PHE A 125 2.00 11.00 -18.94
C PHE A 125 3.12 10.32 -19.71
N ALA A 126 3.34 9.03 -19.45
CA ALA A 126 4.38 8.25 -20.10
C ALA A 126 3.88 6.84 -20.44
N VAL A 127 4.34 6.31 -21.58
CA VAL A 127 4.12 4.92 -21.98
C VAL A 127 5.48 4.26 -22.13
N ASN A 128 5.70 3.21 -21.34
CA ASN A 128 6.91 2.40 -21.39
C ASN A 128 6.55 1.08 -22.07
N SER A 129 7.14 0.81 -23.22
CA SER A 129 6.87 -0.38 -24.03
C SER A 129 8.11 -0.85 -24.76
N PHE A 130 8.19 -2.15 -25.03
CA PHE A 130 9.15 -2.69 -26.00
C PHE A 130 8.67 -2.54 -27.44
N GLU A 131 7.36 -2.44 -27.66
CA GLU A 131 6.78 -2.09 -28.95
C GLU A 131 7.00 -0.59 -29.21
N ARG A 132 7.41 -0.25 -30.43
CA ARG A 132 7.73 1.15 -30.77
C ARG A 132 6.51 2.07 -30.70
N GLU A 133 5.36 1.56 -31.11
CA GLU A 133 4.09 2.30 -31.19
C GLU A 133 2.95 1.37 -30.73
N PRO A 134 2.81 1.11 -29.42
CA PRO A 134 1.80 0.20 -28.88
C PRO A 134 0.37 0.74 -28.99
N PHE A 135 0.24 2.06 -29.21
CA PHE A 135 -1.01 2.80 -29.33
C PHE A 135 -0.88 3.89 -30.40
N THR A 136 -1.98 4.17 -31.09
CA THR A 136 -2.12 5.36 -31.94
C THR A 136 -2.22 6.64 -31.10
N THR A 137 -2.02 7.80 -31.73
CA THR A 137 -2.13 9.10 -31.06
C THR A 137 -3.48 9.32 -30.39
N ASP A 138 -4.58 8.90 -31.03
CA ASP A 138 -5.93 9.06 -30.48
C ASP A 138 -6.16 8.15 -29.27
N GLU A 139 -5.63 6.92 -29.31
CA GLU A 139 -5.70 5.98 -28.20
C GLU A 139 -4.87 6.46 -27.00
N LEU A 140 -3.68 7.03 -27.25
CA LEU A 140 -2.86 7.65 -26.19
C LEU A 140 -3.60 8.82 -25.53
N ALA A 141 -4.22 9.70 -26.33
CA ALA A 141 -5.00 10.82 -25.80
C ALA A 141 -6.21 10.33 -24.98
N ALA A 142 -6.88 9.27 -25.43
CA ALA A 142 -8.00 8.66 -24.70
C ALA A 142 -7.55 8.04 -23.36
N LEU A 143 -6.44 7.29 -23.36
CA LEU A 143 -5.85 6.70 -22.15
C LEU A 143 -5.42 7.79 -21.15
N GLU A 144 -4.75 8.83 -21.62
CA GLU A 144 -4.32 9.94 -20.78
C GLU A 144 -5.53 10.67 -20.16
N ALA A 145 -6.54 11.00 -20.97
CA ALA A 145 -7.75 11.66 -20.49
C ALA A 145 -8.48 10.82 -19.44
N TRP A 146 -8.60 9.50 -19.68
CA TRP A 146 -9.20 8.56 -18.74
C TRP A 146 -8.39 8.45 -17.43
N LEU A 147 -7.06 8.34 -17.49
CA LEU A 147 -6.21 8.29 -16.29
C LEU A 147 -6.30 9.59 -15.49
N ARG A 148 -6.31 10.75 -16.13
CA ARG A 148 -6.48 12.05 -15.44
C ARG A 148 -7.86 12.17 -14.79
N ALA A 149 -8.92 11.70 -15.45
CA ALA A 149 -10.27 11.68 -14.85
C ALA A 149 -10.34 10.71 -13.66
N THR A 150 -9.67 9.56 -13.76
CA THR A 150 -9.58 8.56 -12.70
C THR A 150 -8.78 9.08 -11.51
N ALA A 151 -7.63 9.72 -11.72
CA ALA A 151 -6.84 10.34 -10.65
C ALA A 151 -7.64 11.37 -9.86
N ARG A 152 -8.38 12.26 -10.55
CA ARG A 152 -9.26 13.23 -9.90
C ARG A 152 -10.34 12.57 -9.05
N ARG A 153 -10.95 11.50 -9.56
CA ARG A 153 -11.95 10.73 -8.81
C ARG A 153 -11.31 10.08 -7.58
N LEU A 154 -10.15 9.48 -7.71
CA LEU A 154 -9.45 8.85 -6.58
C LEU A 154 -9.08 9.86 -5.50
N GLN A 155 -8.60 11.05 -5.86
CA GLN A 155 -8.34 12.14 -4.91
C GLN A 155 -9.62 12.60 -4.21
N LEU A 156 -10.71 12.79 -4.95
CA LEU A 156 -11.99 13.21 -4.38
C LEU A 156 -12.58 12.17 -3.41
N PHE A 157 -12.35 10.88 -3.69
CA PHE A 157 -12.89 9.76 -2.93
C PHE A 157 -11.87 9.05 -2.03
N GLU A 158 -10.69 9.64 -1.79
CA GLU A 158 -9.62 9.04 -0.98
C GLU A 158 -10.09 8.68 0.43
N GLY A 159 -10.83 9.58 1.08
CA GLY A 159 -11.41 9.30 2.39
C GLY A 159 -12.48 8.19 2.37
N ALA A 160 -13.22 8.05 1.26
CA ALA A 160 -14.21 6.97 1.11
C ALA A 160 -13.51 5.62 0.86
N LEU A 161 -12.44 5.62 0.07
CA LEU A 161 -11.54 4.49 -0.13
C LEU A 161 -10.97 4.01 1.22
N ALA A 162 -10.34 4.91 1.98
CA ALA A 162 -9.74 4.57 3.28
C ALA A 162 -10.77 3.97 4.25
N ARG A 163 -11.97 4.56 4.34
CA ARG A 163 -13.06 4.01 5.18
C ARG A 163 -13.57 2.66 4.68
N ALA A 164 -13.65 2.46 3.37
CA ALA A 164 -14.08 1.19 2.80
C ALA A 164 -13.08 0.08 3.11
N VAL A 165 -11.79 0.35 2.93
CA VAL A 165 -10.71 -0.59 3.22
C VAL A 165 -10.63 -0.90 4.72
N ALA A 166 -10.67 0.13 5.58
CA ALA A 166 -10.66 -0.06 7.04
C ALA A 166 -11.85 -0.90 7.53
N ARG A 167 -13.02 -0.78 6.88
CA ARG A 167 -14.18 -1.62 7.19
C ARG A 167 -13.95 -3.08 6.77
N VAL A 168 -13.42 -3.33 5.57
CA VAL A 168 -13.10 -4.70 5.12
C VAL A 168 -12.14 -5.36 6.10
N ASP A 169 -11.09 -4.64 6.48
CA ASP A 169 -10.15 -5.07 7.50
C ASP A 169 -10.84 -5.41 8.83
N HIS A 170 -11.65 -4.47 9.35
CA HIS A 170 -12.41 -4.64 10.58
C HIS A 170 -13.32 -5.87 10.59
N ASP A 171 -14.06 -6.09 9.50
CA ASP A 171 -15.02 -7.18 9.33
C ASP A 171 -14.30 -8.53 9.24
N VAL A 172 -13.28 -8.63 8.37
CA VAL A 172 -12.61 -9.91 8.06
C VAL A 172 -11.76 -10.39 9.23
N VAL A 173 -11.09 -9.48 9.95
CA VAL A 173 -10.35 -9.82 11.18
C VAL A 173 -11.26 -10.35 12.29
N ARG A 174 -12.56 -10.00 12.26
CA ARG A 174 -13.59 -10.55 13.15
C ARG A 174 -14.25 -11.82 12.62
N GLY A 175 -13.77 -12.36 11.50
CA GLY A 175 -14.31 -13.56 10.87
C GLY A 175 -15.59 -13.33 10.05
N ILE A 176 -15.87 -12.09 9.63
CA ILE A 176 -17.02 -11.77 8.78
C ILE A 176 -16.57 -11.77 7.31
N ASP A 177 -16.98 -12.78 6.56
CA ASP A 177 -16.63 -12.95 5.14
C ASP A 177 -17.50 -12.15 4.16
N ALA A 178 -18.43 -11.34 4.68
CA ALA A 178 -19.33 -10.51 3.88
C ALA A 178 -19.30 -9.06 4.39
N SER A 179 -18.36 -8.26 3.87
CA SER A 179 -18.23 -6.84 4.24
C SER A 179 -19.17 -5.98 3.40
N SER A 180 -20.03 -5.21 4.07
CA SER A 180 -21.00 -4.31 3.43
C SER A 180 -20.99 -2.92 4.06
N PRO A 181 -21.23 -1.85 3.28
CA PRO A 181 -21.38 -0.49 3.82
C PRO A 181 -22.53 -0.44 4.84
N GLU A 182 -22.43 0.46 5.82
CA GLU A 182 -23.50 0.67 6.81
C GLU A 182 -24.86 0.96 6.14
N SER A 183 -25.91 0.39 6.71
CA SER A 183 -27.29 0.44 6.21
C SER A 183 -27.81 1.87 5.96
N SER A 184 -27.30 2.85 6.71
CA SER A 184 -27.61 4.28 6.56
C SER A 184 -27.11 4.86 5.24
N LEU A 185 -25.90 4.48 4.81
CA LEU A 185 -25.28 4.89 3.54
C LEU A 185 -25.82 4.06 2.36
N ALA A 186 -26.10 2.78 2.57
CA ALA A 186 -26.72 1.91 1.58
C ALA A 186 -28.21 2.28 1.32
N GLY A 187 -28.92 2.72 2.35
CA GLY A 187 -30.29 3.22 2.27
C GLY A 187 -30.39 4.49 1.43
N ALA A 188 -29.47 5.44 1.63
CA ALA A 188 -29.37 6.67 0.84
C ALA A 188 -29.14 6.40 -0.67
N ALA A 189 -28.27 5.42 -1.00
CA ALA A 189 -28.02 4.96 -2.36
C ALA A 189 -29.27 4.32 -3.01
N THR A 190 -30.03 3.56 -2.21
CA THR A 190 -31.25 2.88 -2.66
C THR A 190 -32.39 3.87 -2.92
N THR A 191 -32.53 4.89 -2.07
CA THR A 191 -33.50 5.97 -2.27
C THR A 191 -33.17 6.84 -3.48
N ALA A 192 -31.90 7.12 -3.75
CA ALA A 192 -31.48 7.86 -4.95
C ALA A 192 -31.80 7.10 -6.25
N ARG A 193 -31.77 5.75 -6.23
CA ARG A 193 -32.14 4.90 -7.38
C ARG A 193 -33.65 4.87 -7.65
N ALA A 194 -34.49 5.11 -6.63
CA ALA A 194 -35.94 5.20 -6.78
C ALA A 194 -36.40 6.52 -7.44
N THR A 195 -35.58 7.56 -7.38
CA THR A 195 -35.80 8.85 -8.05
C THR A 195 -35.07 8.88 -9.40
N GLY A 196 -35.66 8.29 -10.44
CA GLY A 196 -35.13 8.27 -11.81
C GLY A 196 -35.06 9.65 -12.51
N PRO A 197 -34.50 9.71 -13.74
CA PRO A 197 -33.79 10.88 -14.25
C PRO A 197 -34.71 11.93 -14.90
N GLY A 198 -34.59 13.18 -14.45
CA GLY A 198 -35.09 14.35 -15.17
C GLY A 198 -34.04 14.84 -16.18
N ALA A 199 -34.45 14.98 -17.45
CA ALA A 199 -33.61 15.36 -18.58
C ALA A 199 -33.08 16.81 -18.53
N GLY A 200 -31.87 17.02 -19.08
CA GLY A 200 -31.50 18.28 -19.74
C GLY A 200 -30.12 18.86 -19.40
N GLY A 201 -29.27 19.01 -20.43
CA GLY A 201 -28.19 20.00 -20.46
C GLY A 201 -26.78 19.47 -20.75
N ALA A 202 -26.34 19.62 -22.00
CA ALA A 202 -24.94 19.48 -22.38
C ALA A 202 -24.13 20.65 -21.78
N GLY A 203 -23.32 20.34 -20.77
CA GLY A 203 -22.37 21.23 -20.14
C GLY A 203 -21.47 20.40 -19.25
N SER A 204 -20.15 20.56 -19.39
CA SER A 204 -19.15 19.83 -18.59
C SER A 204 -19.54 19.88 -17.11
N PRO A 205 -19.81 18.73 -16.45
CA PRO A 205 -20.18 18.76 -15.05
C PRO A 205 -18.93 19.05 -14.25
N ASP A 206 -18.84 20.27 -13.73
CA ASP A 206 -17.93 20.63 -12.68
C ASP A 206 -18.20 19.71 -11.48
N LEU A 207 -17.26 18.79 -11.23
CA LEU A 207 -17.30 17.76 -10.17
C LEU A 207 -17.43 18.37 -8.77
N ALA A 208 -17.27 19.69 -8.62
CA ALA A 208 -17.36 20.41 -7.37
C ALA A 208 -18.80 20.64 -6.86
N THR A 209 -19.85 20.47 -7.67
CA THR A 209 -21.26 20.74 -7.26
C THR A 209 -22.11 19.49 -7.00
N ALA A 210 -21.52 18.30 -6.97
CA ALA A 210 -22.24 17.08 -6.65
C ALA A 210 -22.35 16.87 -5.13
N GLY A 211 -23.39 17.45 -4.50
CA GLY A 211 -23.94 16.89 -3.26
C GLY A 211 -24.23 15.38 -3.46
N PRO A 212 -24.30 14.58 -2.37
CA PRO A 212 -23.90 13.16 -2.36
C PRO A 212 -24.25 12.49 -3.68
N ALA A 213 -23.25 12.43 -4.58
CA ALA A 213 -23.46 12.01 -5.95
C ALA A 213 -24.19 10.67 -5.92
N ALA A 214 -25.21 10.48 -6.78
CA ALA A 214 -25.94 9.22 -6.85
C ALA A 214 -24.92 8.06 -6.82
N THR A 215 -24.99 7.23 -5.78
CA THR A 215 -24.05 6.14 -5.58
C THR A 215 -24.66 4.84 -6.07
N THR A 216 -23.81 3.95 -6.53
CA THR A 216 -24.18 2.58 -6.88
C THR A 216 -23.31 1.60 -6.13
N VAL A 217 -23.88 0.42 -5.93
CA VAL A 217 -23.21 -0.71 -5.30
C VAL A 217 -22.39 -1.48 -6.33
N ARG A 218 -21.18 -1.86 -5.96
CA ARG A 218 -20.29 -2.76 -6.70
C ARG A 218 -19.73 -3.81 -5.75
N THR A 219 -19.56 -5.02 -6.24
CA THR A 219 -19.09 -6.14 -5.43
C THR A 219 -17.78 -6.66 -5.99
N ALA A 220 -16.87 -7.00 -5.09
CA ALA A 220 -15.63 -7.71 -5.39
C ALA A 220 -15.58 -8.99 -4.52
N THR A 221 -14.94 -10.03 -5.03
CA THR A 221 -14.61 -11.23 -4.25
C THR A 221 -13.11 -11.20 -4.05
N LEU A 222 -12.69 -11.10 -2.79
CA LEU A 222 -11.29 -11.09 -2.38
C LEU A 222 -10.91 -12.42 -1.77
N GLY A 223 -9.68 -12.82 -1.99
CA GLY A 223 -9.09 -14.01 -1.40
C GLY A 223 -8.24 -13.70 -0.19
N THR A 224 -8.28 -14.53 0.83
CA THR A 224 -7.39 -14.36 2.00
C THR A 224 -7.07 -15.70 2.65
N ARG A 225 -5.94 -15.75 3.36
CA ARG A 225 -5.61 -16.83 4.32
C ARG A 225 -5.58 -16.34 5.77
N LEU A 226 -6.21 -15.19 6.03
CA LEU A 226 -6.44 -14.73 7.39
C LEU A 226 -7.34 -15.74 8.11
N ALA A 227 -6.92 -16.24 9.27
CA ALA A 227 -7.73 -17.13 10.08
C ALA A 227 -8.97 -16.39 10.61
N SER A 228 -10.07 -17.13 10.83
CA SER A 228 -11.16 -16.60 11.65
C SER A 228 -10.72 -16.64 13.12
N PRO A 229 -11.05 -15.63 13.94
CA PRO A 229 -10.78 -15.69 15.37
C PRO A 229 -11.50 -16.89 15.99
N SER A 230 -10.79 -17.63 16.84
CA SER A 230 -11.42 -18.70 17.61
C SER A 230 -12.38 -18.10 18.65
N PRO A 231 -13.60 -18.63 18.83
CA PRO A 231 -14.53 -18.17 19.86
C PRO A 231 -13.97 -18.25 21.29
N SER A 232 -12.94 -19.07 21.51
CA SER A 232 -12.28 -19.26 22.81
C SER A 232 -10.89 -18.64 22.89
N ALA A 233 -10.45 -17.89 21.88
CA ALA A 233 -9.16 -17.20 21.94
C ALA A 233 -9.17 -16.15 23.05
N ALA A 234 -8.15 -16.15 23.91
CA ALA A 234 -7.96 -15.10 24.91
C ALA A 234 -7.77 -13.73 24.24
N HIS A 235 -7.04 -13.72 23.12
CA HIS A 235 -6.77 -12.56 22.27
C HIS A 235 -7.31 -12.80 20.86
N PRO A 236 -8.60 -12.49 20.59
CA PRO A 236 -9.22 -12.79 19.31
C PRO A 236 -8.70 -11.91 18.16
N VAL A 237 -8.25 -10.70 18.48
CA VAL A 237 -7.68 -9.76 17.50
C VAL A 237 -6.43 -9.14 18.09
N VAL A 238 -5.30 -9.34 17.39
CA VAL A 238 -4.00 -8.78 17.75
C VAL A 238 -3.55 -7.84 16.64
N ASP A 239 -3.32 -6.58 17.00
CA ASP A 239 -2.71 -5.58 16.14
C ASP A 239 -1.18 -5.65 16.29
N VAL A 240 -0.46 -5.55 15.17
CA VAL A 240 1.00 -5.39 15.17
C VAL A 240 1.31 -3.94 14.84
N THR A 241 1.89 -3.24 15.80
CA THR A 241 2.29 -1.84 15.66
C THR A 241 3.76 -1.80 15.24
N LEU A 242 4.03 -1.17 14.09
CA LEU A 242 5.39 -0.91 13.64
C LEU A 242 5.96 0.29 14.42
N PRO A 243 7.27 0.29 14.71
CA PRO A 243 7.88 1.41 15.39
C PRO A 243 7.95 2.66 14.51
N ASP A 244 8.18 3.81 15.14
CA ASP A 244 8.35 5.08 14.45
C ASP A 244 9.54 4.99 13.47
N ALA A 245 9.44 5.65 12.31
CA ALA A 245 10.48 5.60 11.27
C ALA A 245 11.85 6.14 11.74
N SER A 246 11.90 6.86 12.86
CA SER A 246 13.13 7.34 13.50
C SER A 246 13.84 6.32 14.40
N ASP A 247 13.17 5.20 14.73
CA ASP A 247 13.73 4.10 15.51
C ASP A 247 13.30 2.78 14.86
N PRO A 248 14.18 2.06 14.13
CA PRO A 248 13.80 0.81 13.47
C PRO A 248 13.41 -0.32 14.46
N GLY A 249 13.35 -0.04 15.76
CA GLY A 249 13.25 -0.99 16.84
C GLY A 249 11.83 -1.47 17.16
N TRP A 250 11.66 -2.78 17.17
CA TRP A 250 10.55 -3.52 17.75
C TRP A 250 9.17 -3.30 17.14
N GLU A 251 8.66 -4.34 16.51
CA GLU A 251 7.22 -4.49 16.27
C GLU A 251 6.56 -4.92 17.58
N VAL A 252 5.39 -4.36 17.89
CA VAL A 252 4.68 -4.61 19.16
C VAL A 252 3.35 -5.30 18.88
N PHE A 253 3.11 -6.42 19.54
CA PHE A 253 1.83 -7.13 19.49
C PHE A 253 0.91 -6.58 20.57
N VAL A 254 -0.28 -6.13 20.19
CA VAL A 254 -1.24 -5.48 21.08
C VAL A 254 -2.61 -6.14 20.91
N ASP A 255 -3.24 -6.54 22.02
CA ASP A 255 -4.64 -6.97 21.99
C ASP A 255 -5.53 -5.78 21.59
N ALA A 256 -6.26 -5.90 20.49
CA ALA A 256 -7.04 -4.79 19.93
C ALA A 256 -8.27 -4.43 20.78
N THR A 257 -8.66 -5.28 21.74
CA THR A 257 -9.81 -5.07 22.63
C THR A 257 -9.37 -4.41 23.94
N SER A 258 -8.32 -4.93 24.58
CA SER A 258 -7.83 -4.44 25.87
C SER A 258 -6.76 -3.36 25.76
N GLY A 259 -6.08 -3.27 24.61
CA GLY A 259 -4.90 -2.43 24.42
C GLY A 259 -3.66 -2.95 25.15
N GLN A 260 -3.70 -4.18 25.68
CA GLN A 260 -2.57 -4.79 26.39
C GLN A 260 -1.47 -5.19 25.40
N THR A 261 -0.23 -4.87 25.73
CA THR A 261 0.93 -5.35 25.00
C THR A 261 1.17 -6.83 25.32
N LEU A 262 1.18 -7.68 24.30
CA LEU A 262 1.35 -9.13 24.42
C LEU A 262 2.80 -9.57 24.20
N GLY A 263 3.55 -8.80 23.43
CA GLY A 263 4.94 -9.11 23.14
C GLY A 263 5.55 -8.21 22.08
N TYR A 264 6.73 -8.59 21.63
CA TYR A 264 7.55 -7.82 20.74
C TYR A 264 8.24 -8.72 19.70
N ARG A 265 8.49 -8.18 18.51
CA ARG A 265 9.33 -8.82 17.49
C ARG A 265 10.45 -7.88 17.08
N ARG A 266 11.67 -8.41 16.97
CA ARG A 266 12.85 -7.68 16.50
C ARG A 266 13.52 -8.40 15.36
N THR A 267 13.84 -7.64 14.32
CA THR A 267 14.77 -8.05 13.27
C THR A 267 16.20 -8.01 13.80
N LEU A 268 16.90 -9.15 13.68
CA LEU A 268 18.32 -9.27 13.95
C LEU A 268 19.07 -9.20 12.63
N ASP A 269 19.91 -8.17 12.47
CA ASP A 269 20.68 -7.93 11.25
C ASP A 269 22.19 -7.82 11.53
N VAL A 270 22.97 -8.10 10.48
CA VAL A 270 24.40 -7.79 10.41
C VAL A 270 24.61 -6.96 9.15
N ASP A 271 25.19 -5.77 9.30
CA ASP A 271 25.42 -4.82 8.20
C ASP A 271 24.16 -4.50 7.38
N GLY A 272 23.00 -4.37 8.04
CA GLY A 272 21.71 -4.11 7.39
C GLY A 272 21.08 -5.32 6.70
N SER A 273 21.70 -6.49 6.80
CA SER A 273 21.16 -7.76 6.30
C SER A 273 20.54 -8.56 7.44
N ALA A 274 19.21 -8.64 7.47
CA ALA A 274 18.49 -9.49 8.41
C ALA A 274 18.93 -10.96 8.27
N TYR A 275 19.29 -11.59 9.38
CA TYR A 275 19.67 -13.02 9.46
C TYR A 275 18.72 -13.83 10.35
N ALA A 276 18.00 -13.20 11.28
CA ALA A 276 17.05 -13.85 12.17
C ALA A 276 16.00 -12.86 12.70
N PHE A 277 14.96 -13.40 13.33
CA PHE A 277 13.91 -12.63 14.01
C PHE A 277 13.72 -13.18 15.42
N SER A 278 13.63 -12.28 16.41
CA SER A 278 13.41 -12.62 17.81
C SER A 278 12.02 -12.20 18.24
N TYR A 279 11.26 -13.14 18.80
CA TYR A 279 9.92 -12.96 19.35
C TYR A 279 10.01 -13.05 20.87
N LEU A 280 9.57 -12.01 21.57
CA LEU A 280 9.63 -11.89 23.03
C LEU A 280 8.23 -11.68 23.59
N VAL A 281 7.79 -12.55 24.51
CA VAL A 281 6.52 -12.34 25.22
C VAL A 281 6.72 -11.30 26.31
N ALA A 282 5.73 -10.42 26.52
CA ALA A 282 5.77 -9.44 27.60
C ALA A 282 5.76 -10.11 28.98
N ASP A 283 6.47 -9.52 29.95
CA ASP A 283 6.69 -10.11 31.28
C ASP A 283 5.38 -10.35 32.08
N ASP A 284 4.35 -9.54 31.84
CA ASP A 284 3.08 -9.52 32.57
C ASP A 284 1.97 -10.37 31.91
N VAL A 285 2.31 -11.18 30.91
CA VAL A 285 1.34 -11.93 30.08
C VAL A 285 1.56 -13.43 30.19
N ASP A 286 0.80 -14.15 31.02
CA ASP A 286 1.05 -15.58 31.30
C ASP A 286 0.43 -16.56 30.29
N ASP A 287 -0.53 -16.11 29.49
CA ASP A 287 -1.33 -16.92 28.57
C ASP A 287 -0.89 -16.86 27.10
N VAL A 288 0.26 -16.23 26.84
CA VAL A 288 0.88 -16.10 25.51
C VAL A 288 2.22 -16.82 25.46
N THR A 289 2.47 -17.49 24.34
CA THR A 289 3.75 -18.15 24.01
C THR A 289 4.44 -17.42 22.85
N PRO A 290 5.77 -17.59 22.67
CA PRO A 290 6.44 -17.05 21.49
C PRO A 290 5.86 -17.55 20.16
N ASP A 291 5.35 -18.79 20.10
CA ASP A 291 4.72 -19.34 18.89
C ASP A 291 3.42 -18.58 18.53
N ASP A 292 2.65 -18.14 19.53
CA ASP A 292 1.46 -17.30 19.29
C ASP A 292 1.84 -15.97 18.62
N LEU A 293 2.96 -15.35 19.04
CA LEU A 293 3.46 -14.11 18.43
C LEU A 293 3.86 -14.33 16.97
N VAL A 294 4.45 -15.47 16.66
CA VAL A 294 4.84 -15.85 15.30
C VAL A 294 3.60 -16.02 14.43
N ASP A 295 2.59 -16.73 14.93
CA ASP A 295 1.33 -16.93 14.22
C ASP A 295 0.60 -15.59 13.99
N TRP A 296 0.55 -14.71 15.00
CA TRP A 296 -0.05 -13.37 14.85
C TRP A 296 0.73 -12.48 13.87
N HIS A 297 2.05 -12.62 13.78
CA HIS A 297 2.84 -11.91 12.78
C HIS A 297 2.52 -12.41 11.35
N ASP A 298 2.36 -13.72 11.15
CA ASP A 298 1.90 -14.26 9.87
C ASP A 298 0.48 -13.76 9.51
N GLN A 299 -0.43 -13.72 10.49
CA GLN A 299 -1.76 -13.13 10.30
C GLN A 299 -1.69 -11.63 9.97
N HIS A 300 -0.75 -10.88 10.56
CA HIS A 300 -0.54 -9.46 10.24
C HIS A 300 -0.12 -9.27 8.77
N ILE A 301 0.79 -10.09 8.26
CA ILE A 301 1.18 -10.04 6.84
C ILE A 301 -0.03 -10.35 5.94
N GLN A 302 -0.80 -11.40 6.26
CA GLN A 302 -2.01 -11.73 5.49
C GLN A 302 -3.06 -10.61 5.52
N ARG A 303 -3.19 -9.93 6.66
CA ARG A 303 -4.05 -8.75 6.82
C ARG A 303 -3.59 -7.58 5.96
N GLN A 304 -2.29 -7.29 5.90
CA GLN A 304 -1.74 -6.25 5.02
C GLN A 304 -2.01 -6.55 3.54
N LEU A 305 -1.86 -7.81 3.11
CA LEU A 305 -2.19 -8.23 1.74
C LEU A 305 -3.69 -8.06 1.44
N LEU A 306 -4.57 -8.44 2.37
CA LEU A 306 -6.02 -8.22 2.23
C LEU A 306 -6.37 -6.73 2.10
N VAL A 307 -5.74 -5.88 2.89
CA VAL A 307 -5.92 -4.41 2.85
C VAL A 307 -5.47 -3.84 1.49
N GLU A 308 -4.38 -4.36 0.93
CA GLU A 308 -3.93 -4.05 -0.43
C GLU A 308 -4.95 -4.49 -1.48
N ASP A 309 -5.39 -5.74 -1.45
CA ASP A 309 -6.39 -6.29 -2.36
C ASP A 309 -7.70 -5.49 -2.33
N ALA A 310 -8.19 -5.15 -1.14
CA ALA A 310 -9.40 -4.34 -0.97
C ALA A 310 -9.24 -2.94 -1.56
N ARG A 311 -8.06 -2.33 -1.39
CA ARG A 311 -7.75 -1.02 -1.97
C ARG A 311 -7.67 -1.09 -3.48
N GLN A 312 -6.97 -2.09 -4.04
CA GLN A 312 -6.86 -2.29 -5.48
C GLN A 312 -8.24 -2.54 -6.11
N ALA A 313 -9.08 -3.37 -5.50
CA ALA A 313 -10.44 -3.61 -5.96
C ALA A 313 -11.27 -2.32 -6.00
N TYR A 314 -11.20 -1.49 -4.96
CA TYR A 314 -11.90 -0.21 -4.95
C TYR A 314 -11.38 0.77 -6.01
N VAL A 315 -10.06 0.82 -6.23
CA VAL A 315 -9.41 1.64 -7.27
C VAL A 315 -9.92 1.25 -8.65
N HIS A 316 -9.96 -0.04 -8.97
CA HIS A 316 -10.46 -0.55 -10.25
C HIS A 316 -11.94 -0.18 -10.45
N VAL A 317 -12.77 -0.43 -9.44
CA VAL A 317 -14.19 -0.10 -9.50
C VAL A 317 -14.41 1.40 -9.69
N LEU A 318 -13.63 2.27 -9.02
CA LEU A 318 -13.72 3.72 -9.24
C LEU A 318 -13.29 4.15 -10.64
N ALA A 319 -12.33 3.44 -11.24
CA ALA A 319 -11.85 3.65 -12.60
C ALA A 319 -12.81 3.13 -13.69
N GLY A 320 -13.86 2.39 -13.30
CA GLY A 320 -14.80 1.73 -14.20
C GLY A 320 -14.28 0.42 -14.78
N LEU A 321 -13.31 -0.18 -14.10
CA LEU A 321 -12.78 -1.50 -14.41
C LEU A 321 -13.49 -2.56 -13.57
N GLU A 322 -13.38 -3.81 -14.01
CA GLU A 322 -13.75 -4.94 -13.17
C GLU A 322 -12.74 -5.07 -12.01
N PRO A 323 -13.18 -5.46 -10.80
CA PRO A 323 -12.24 -5.78 -9.73
C PRO A 323 -11.24 -6.84 -10.21
N PRO A 324 -9.95 -6.71 -9.87
CA PRO A 324 -8.97 -7.73 -10.21
C PRO A 324 -9.37 -9.05 -9.53
N VAL A 325 -9.10 -10.17 -10.21
CA VAL A 325 -9.19 -11.49 -9.58
C VAL A 325 -8.13 -11.53 -8.48
N SER A 326 -8.52 -11.80 -7.23
CA SER A 326 -7.53 -11.95 -6.16
C SER A 326 -6.51 -13.00 -6.55
N VAL A 327 -5.24 -12.62 -6.43
CA VAL A 327 -4.14 -13.54 -6.64
C VAL A 327 -4.19 -14.55 -5.52
N GLN A 328 -4.33 -15.84 -5.86
CA GLN A 328 -3.98 -16.87 -4.90
C GLN A 328 -2.48 -16.71 -4.66
N TYR A 329 -2.10 -16.24 -3.47
CA TYR A 329 -0.71 -16.25 -3.04
C TYR A 329 -0.27 -17.70 -2.79
N THR A 330 -0.33 -18.58 -3.79
CA THR A 330 0.18 -19.96 -3.68
C THR A 330 1.67 -19.92 -3.45
N VAL A 331 2.14 -20.65 -2.43
CA VAL A 331 3.55 -21.05 -2.29
C VAL A 331 3.82 -22.18 -3.27
#